data_AF-A0A2P2K633-F1
#
_entry.id   AF-A0A2P2K633-F1
#
_cell.length_a   1.000
_cell.length_b   1.000
_cell.length_c   1.000
_cell.angle_alpha   90.00
_cell.angle_beta   90.00
_cell.angle_gamma   90.00
#
_symmetry.space_group_name_H-M   'P 1'
#
loop_
_entity.id
_entity.type
_entity.pdbx_description
1 polymer ?
#
loop_
_entity_poly.entity_id
_entity_poly.type
_entity_poly.pdbx_seq_one_letter_code
_entity_poly.pdbx_strand_id
1 'polypeptide(L)'
;MGYTPGSALGKEGLGRAEPVGIEIRRTRMGIGHEDPHKAKRKREEIEAERKKRKEEDLMADFGSRQKLQWRSRRVVVNFRKAKAALDQLENKEVVEPKKSEDEQDVEQEEEEAEEITEEDLQEILTKLRDEYQYCLFCGFQYESTEALSSNCPGINEDDH
;
A
#
# COMPACT_ATOMS: atom_id res chain seq x y z
N MET A 1 -41.46 -13.76 70.58
CA MET A 1 -40.71 -13.64 69.31
C MET A 1 -41.71 -13.88 68.19
N GLY A 2 -42.19 -12.83 67.54
CA GLY A 2 -43.32 -12.94 66.64
C GLY A 2 -43.15 -12.01 65.46
N TYR A 3 -43.22 -12.57 64.26
CA TYR A 3 -43.50 -11.83 63.04
C TYR A 3 -44.85 -11.13 63.22
N THR A 4 -44.88 -9.81 63.11
CA THR A 4 -46.14 -9.04 63.05
C THR A 4 -46.53 -8.90 61.58
N PRO A 5 -47.73 -9.34 61.18
CA PRO A 5 -48.17 -9.25 59.79
C PRO A 5 -48.09 -7.80 59.29
N GLY A 6 -47.39 -7.60 58.16
CA GLY A 6 -47.17 -6.27 57.56
C GLY A 6 -45.91 -5.53 58.05
N SER A 7 -45.15 -6.09 59.01
CA SER A 7 -43.84 -5.53 59.38
C SER A 7 -42.73 -5.96 58.41
N ALA A 8 -41.76 -5.07 58.24
CA ALA A 8 -40.55 -5.33 57.47
C ALA A 8 -39.71 -6.46 58.08
N LEU A 9 -39.23 -7.38 57.22
CA LEU A 9 -38.39 -8.50 57.63
C LEU A 9 -37.04 -8.03 58.20
N GLY A 10 -36.59 -8.60 59.31
CA GLY A 10 -35.26 -8.34 59.91
C GLY A 10 -35.30 -7.70 61.30
N LYS A 11 -34.19 -7.77 62.04
CA LYS A 11 -34.09 -7.39 63.46
C LYS A 11 -34.32 -5.90 63.73
N GLU A 12 -34.10 -5.05 62.72
CA GLU A 12 -34.31 -3.60 62.76
C GLU A 12 -35.47 -3.13 61.86
N GLY A 13 -36.24 -4.05 61.25
CA GLY A 13 -37.33 -3.67 60.34
C GLY A 13 -36.86 -2.96 59.06
N LEU A 14 -35.61 -3.19 58.64
CA LEU A 14 -35.02 -2.58 57.44
C LEU A 14 -35.26 -3.39 56.15
N GLY A 15 -35.86 -4.58 56.23
CA GLY A 15 -36.21 -5.38 55.05
C GLY A 15 -37.46 -4.89 54.34
N ARG A 16 -37.78 -5.49 53.20
CA ARG A 16 -39.06 -5.23 52.52
C ARG A 16 -40.21 -5.87 53.30
N ALA A 17 -41.24 -5.09 53.60
CA ALA A 17 -42.51 -5.57 54.13
C ALA A 17 -43.41 -6.15 53.03
N GLU A 18 -43.27 -5.64 51.80
CA GLU A 18 -44.04 -6.06 50.64
C GLU A 18 -43.29 -7.10 49.80
N PRO A 19 -43.98 -8.14 49.31
CA PRO A 19 -43.36 -9.14 48.44
C PRO A 19 -42.84 -8.49 47.15
N VAL A 20 -41.76 -9.04 46.60
CA VAL A 20 -41.22 -8.58 45.32
C VAL A 20 -42.30 -8.75 44.25
N GLY A 21 -42.76 -7.64 43.68
CA GLY A 21 -43.73 -7.66 42.58
C GLY A 21 -43.16 -8.44 41.40
N ILE A 22 -43.90 -9.46 40.96
CA ILE A 22 -43.52 -10.26 39.80
C ILE A 22 -44.16 -9.60 38.56
N GLU A 23 -43.35 -8.96 37.73
CA GLU A 23 -43.78 -8.51 36.41
C GLU A 23 -43.77 -9.67 35.42
N ILE A 24 -44.91 -10.33 35.28
CA ILE A 24 -45.07 -11.41 34.29
C ILE A 24 -45.23 -10.79 32.90
N ARG A 25 -44.14 -10.77 32.12
CA ARG A 25 -44.20 -10.40 30.70
C ARG A 25 -45.01 -11.45 29.93
N ARG A 26 -46.13 -11.03 29.33
CA ARG A 26 -47.04 -11.91 28.55
C ARG A 26 -46.60 -12.14 27.10
N THR A 27 -45.50 -11.53 26.67
CA THR A 27 -44.96 -11.73 25.33
C THR A 27 -44.24 -13.08 25.24
N ARG A 28 -44.36 -13.77 24.09
CA ARG A 28 -43.66 -15.04 23.84
C ARG A 28 -42.16 -14.85 23.50
N MET A 29 -41.63 -13.65 23.70
CA MET A 29 -40.24 -13.33 23.39
C MET A 29 -39.36 -13.62 24.60
N GLY A 30 -38.25 -14.31 24.38
CA GLY A 30 -37.30 -14.66 25.44
C GLY A 30 -36.72 -13.42 26.11
N ILE A 31 -36.34 -13.57 27.38
CA ILE A 31 -35.54 -12.58 28.11
C ILE A 31 -34.21 -12.43 27.35
N GLY A 32 -33.90 -11.21 26.89
CA GLY A 32 -32.72 -10.93 26.05
C GLY A 32 -33.04 -10.65 24.57
N HIS A 33 -34.30 -10.70 24.14
CA HIS A 33 -34.67 -10.26 22.80
C HIS A 33 -34.47 -8.74 22.65
N GLU A 34 -33.45 -8.34 21.88
CA GLU A 34 -33.21 -6.93 21.59
C GLU A 34 -34.35 -6.34 20.76
N ASP A 35 -34.63 -5.05 20.93
CA ASP A 35 -35.58 -4.35 20.07
C ASP A 35 -35.22 -4.55 18.59
N PRO A 36 -36.19 -4.85 17.72
CA PRO A 36 -35.93 -5.10 16.30
C PRO A 36 -35.19 -3.94 15.63
N HIS A 37 -35.44 -2.71 16.08
CA HIS A 37 -34.74 -1.52 15.64
C HIS A 37 -33.25 -1.50 16.03
N LYS A 38 -32.91 -1.95 17.25
CA LYS A 38 -31.52 -2.04 17.72
C LYS A 38 -30.76 -3.14 16.97
N ALA A 39 -31.40 -4.28 16.75
CA ALA A 39 -30.83 -5.37 15.95
C ALA A 39 -30.60 -4.95 14.48
N LYS A 40 -31.52 -4.18 13.89
CA LYS A 40 -31.37 -3.64 12.54
C LYS A 40 -30.20 -2.67 12.42
N ARG A 41 -30.09 -1.71 13.35
CA ARG A 41 -28.97 -0.74 13.38
C ARG A 41 -27.60 -1.42 13.47
N LYS A 42 -27.45 -2.43 14.34
CA LYS A 42 -26.20 -3.20 14.45
C LYS A 42 -25.84 -3.92 13.15
N ARG A 43 -26.84 -4.47 12.44
CA ARG A 43 -26.61 -5.13 11.14
C ARG A 43 -26.14 -4.13 10.09
N GLU A 44 -26.80 -2.98 10.02
CA GLU A 44 -26.43 -1.88 9.10
C GLU A 44 -25.02 -1.35 9.39
N GLU A 45 -24.63 -1.21 10.67
CA GLU A 45 -23.29 -0.80 11.08
C GLU A 45 -22.21 -1.79 10.66
N ILE A 46 -22.42 -3.09 10.90
CA ILE A 46 -21.52 -4.16 10.46
C ILE A 46 -21.41 -4.19 8.93
N GLU A 47 -22.51 -3.99 8.22
CA GLU A 47 -22.52 -3.96 6.75
C GLU A 47 -21.78 -2.73 6.21
N ALA A 48 -21.96 -1.56 6.82
CA ALA A 48 -21.24 -0.35 6.49
C ALA A 48 -19.73 -0.48 6.74
N GLU A 49 -19.32 -1.08 7.86
CA GLU A 49 -17.92 -1.34 8.18
C GLU A 49 -17.29 -2.33 7.19
N ARG A 50 -18.01 -3.42 6.84
CA ARG A 50 -17.58 -4.35 5.79
C ARG A 50 -17.44 -3.66 4.43
N LYS A 51 -18.34 -2.73 4.10
CA LYS A 51 -18.27 -1.97 2.85
C LYS A 51 -17.06 -1.04 2.83
N LYS A 52 -16.80 -0.31 3.93
CA LYS A 52 -15.61 0.53 4.08
C LYS A 52 -14.33 -0.27 3.92
N ARG A 53 -14.22 -1.40 4.63
CA ARG A 53 -13.04 -2.27 4.54
C ARG A 53 -12.78 -2.78 3.11
N LYS A 54 -13.84 -3.20 2.40
CA LYS A 54 -13.71 -3.60 0.98
C LYS A 54 -13.23 -2.46 0.09
N GLU A 55 -13.68 -1.24 0.33
CA GLU A 55 -13.26 -0.06 -0.42
C GLU A 55 -11.77 0.26 -0.15
N GLU A 56 -11.35 0.16 1.11
CA GLU A 56 -9.93 0.31 1.51
C GLU A 56 -9.05 -0.75 0.85
N ASP A 57 -9.47 -2.03 0.87
CA ASP A 57 -8.76 -3.14 0.22
C ASP A 57 -8.64 -2.90 -1.31
N LEU A 58 -9.72 -2.48 -1.98
CA LEU A 58 -9.71 -2.15 -3.40
C LEU A 58 -8.77 -0.98 -3.73
N MET A 59 -8.73 0.05 -2.87
CA MET A 59 -7.85 1.20 -3.05
C MET A 59 -6.38 0.83 -2.85
N ALA A 60 -6.08 -0.03 -1.88
CA ALA A 60 -4.74 -0.56 -1.65
C ALA A 60 -4.25 -1.41 -2.84
N ASP A 61 -5.11 -2.26 -3.38
CA ASP A 61 -4.82 -3.07 -4.57
C ASP A 61 -4.57 -2.20 -5.81
N PHE A 62 -5.41 -1.18 -6.03
CA PHE A 62 -5.23 -0.24 -7.14
C PHE A 62 -3.90 0.51 -7.03
N GLY A 63 -3.57 1.04 -5.84
CA GLY A 63 -2.30 1.70 -5.59
C GLY A 63 -1.10 0.78 -5.82
N SER A 64 -1.22 -0.50 -5.46
CA SER A 64 -0.16 -1.50 -5.67
C SER A 64 0.07 -1.78 -7.15
N ARG A 65 -1.00 -1.96 -7.95
CA ARG A 65 -0.90 -2.16 -9.40
C ARG A 65 -0.26 -0.96 -10.09
N GLN A 66 -0.71 0.23 -9.73
CA GLN A 66 -0.16 1.46 -10.30
C GLN A 66 1.34 1.58 -9.98
N LYS A 67 1.75 1.37 -8.71
CA LYS A 67 3.17 1.37 -8.31
C LYS A 67 4.01 0.35 -9.09
N LEU A 68 3.51 -0.85 -9.34
CA LEU A 68 4.20 -1.86 -10.12
C LEU A 68 4.41 -1.42 -11.58
N GLN A 69 3.38 -0.84 -12.21
CA GLN A 69 3.49 -0.29 -13.56
C GLN A 69 4.49 0.87 -13.65
N TRP A 70 4.50 1.77 -12.66
CA TRP A 70 5.51 2.83 -12.60
C TRP A 70 6.92 2.25 -12.45
N ARG A 71 7.10 1.22 -11.63
CA ARG A 71 8.40 0.56 -11.44
C ARG A 71 8.89 -0.07 -12.74
N SER A 72 8.06 -0.86 -13.42
CA SER A 72 8.44 -1.49 -14.68
C SER A 72 8.78 -0.46 -15.76
N ARG A 73 7.96 0.59 -15.89
CA ARG A 73 8.25 1.69 -16.83
C ARG A 73 9.55 2.41 -16.50
N ARG A 74 9.84 2.59 -15.20
CA ARG A 74 11.08 3.25 -14.74
C ARG A 74 12.33 2.45 -15.09
N VAL A 75 12.26 1.12 -14.99
CA VAL A 75 13.35 0.21 -15.42
C VAL A 75 13.66 0.40 -16.90
N VAL A 76 12.63 0.36 -17.76
CA VAL A 76 12.79 0.55 -19.22
C VAL A 76 13.41 1.92 -19.53
N VAL A 77 12.91 2.99 -18.91
CA VAL A 77 13.43 4.34 -19.14
C VAL A 77 14.88 4.47 -18.70
N ASN A 78 15.24 3.93 -17.53
CA ASN A 78 16.61 3.97 -17.04
C ASN A 78 17.55 3.15 -17.91
N PHE A 79 17.11 1.98 -18.40
CA PHE A 79 17.90 1.14 -19.29
C PHE A 79 18.23 1.88 -20.59
N ARG A 80 17.23 2.52 -21.21
CA ARG A 80 17.42 3.32 -22.43
C ARG A 80 18.41 4.46 -22.20
N LYS A 81 18.33 5.16 -21.07
CA LYS A 81 19.30 6.21 -20.70
C LYS A 81 20.71 5.65 -20.50
N ALA A 82 20.82 4.52 -19.80
CA ALA A 82 22.09 3.85 -19.55
C ALA A 82 22.76 3.41 -20.87
N LYS A 83 21.97 2.80 -21.76
CA LYS A 83 22.41 2.38 -23.09
C LYS A 83 22.88 3.57 -23.93
N ALA A 84 22.10 4.65 -23.95
CA ALA A 84 22.49 5.87 -24.66
C ALA A 84 23.79 6.49 -24.12
N ALA A 85 23.99 6.49 -22.80
CA ALA A 85 25.23 6.96 -22.19
C ALA A 85 26.42 6.06 -22.54
N LEU A 86 26.22 4.73 -22.54
CA LEU A 86 27.23 3.77 -22.93
C LEU A 86 27.64 3.95 -24.40
N ASP A 87 26.68 4.08 -25.30
CA ASP A 87 26.94 4.30 -26.74
C ASP A 87 27.74 5.60 -26.97
N GLN A 88 27.43 6.66 -26.21
CA GLN A 88 28.19 7.92 -26.23
C GLN A 88 29.64 7.74 -25.76
N LEU A 89 29.85 7.00 -24.66
CA LEU A 89 31.17 6.76 -24.08
C LEU A 89 32.01 5.79 -24.93
N GLU A 90 31.37 4.87 -25.66
CA GLU A 90 32.01 3.95 -26.60
C GLU A 90 32.39 4.62 -27.93
N ASN A 91 32.08 5.92 -28.13
CA ASN A 91 32.28 6.64 -29.39
C ASN A 91 31.64 5.93 -30.60
N LYS A 92 30.56 5.16 -30.40
CA LYS A 92 29.72 4.71 -31.51
C LYS A 92 29.04 5.94 -32.09
N GLU A 93 29.00 6.07 -33.42
CA GLU A 93 28.29 7.17 -34.09
C GLU A 93 26.86 7.26 -33.52
N VAL A 94 26.61 8.28 -32.70
CA VAL A 94 25.29 8.55 -32.14
C VAL A 94 24.43 8.98 -33.32
N VAL A 95 23.64 8.06 -33.86
CA VAL A 95 22.50 8.40 -34.69
C VAL A 95 21.54 9.12 -33.76
N GLU A 96 21.53 10.45 -33.80
CA GLU A 96 20.64 11.27 -33.00
C GLU A 96 19.20 10.76 -33.21
N PRO A 97 18.53 10.23 -32.16
CA PRO A 97 17.10 9.98 -32.27
C PRO A 97 16.45 11.34 -32.48
N LYS A 98 15.75 11.49 -33.60
CA LYS A 98 14.97 12.68 -33.89
C LYS A 98 14.05 12.94 -32.70
N LYS A 99 14.24 14.07 -32.01
CA LYS A 99 13.22 14.60 -31.10
C LYS A 99 12.02 15.02 -31.95
N SER A 100 11.16 14.09 -32.34
CA SER A 100 9.78 14.38 -32.72
C SER A 100 9.05 14.73 -31.43
N GLU A 101 8.53 15.96 -31.33
CA GLU A 101 7.66 16.40 -30.23
C GLU A 101 6.24 15.79 -30.34
N ASP A 102 6.11 14.57 -30.86
CA ASP A 102 4.84 13.90 -31.08
C ASP A 102 4.72 12.68 -30.16
N GLU A 103 3.70 12.71 -29.31
CA GLU A 103 3.31 11.67 -28.34
C GLU A 103 2.94 10.31 -28.99
N GLN A 104 3.17 10.15 -30.31
CA GLN A 104 2.82 8.99 -31.13
C GLN A 104 3.98 8.02 -31.39
N ASP A 105 5.24 8.41 -31.12
CA ASP A 105 6.42 7.52 -31.28
C ASP A 105 6.61 6.54 -30.09
N VAL A 106 5.85 6.70 -29.00
CA VAL A 106 5.94 5.81 -27.83
C VAL A 106 5.31 4.45 -28.12
N GLU A 107 4.29 4.39 -28.99
CA GLU A 107 3.58 3.14 -29.32
C GLU A 107 4.36 2.25 -30.32
N GLN A 108 5.23 2.82 -31.16
CA GLN A 108 6.02 2.03 -32.14
C GLN A 108 7.29 1.41 -31.55
N GLU A 109 7.85 1.98 -30.48
CA GLU A 109 8.97 1.35 -29.74
C GLU A 109 8.52 0.26 -28.76
N GLU A 110 7.22 0.08 -28.52
CA GLU A 110 6.70 -1.00 -27.65
C GLU A 110 6.79 -2.38 -28.33
N GLU A 111 6.82 -2.46 -29.66
CA GLU A 111 6.87 -3.75 -30.40
C GLU A 111 8.29 -4.31 -30.57
N GLU A 112 9.34 -3.48 -30.52
CA GLU A 112 10.76 -3.91 -30.53
C GLU A 112 11.40 -3.91 -29.13
N ALA A 113 10.60 -3.71 -28.08
CA ALA A 113 11.03 -3.93 -26.71
C ALA A 113 11.18 -5.45 -26.48
N GLU A 114 12.34 -6.01 -26.84
CA GLU A 114 12.89 -7.15 -26.09
C GLU A 114 12.61 -6.90 -24.61
N GLU A 115 12.07 -7.87 -23.87
CA GLU A 115 11.58 -7.69 -22.51
C GLU A 115 12.69 -7.11 -21.60
N ILE A 116 12.84 -5.78 -21.53
CA ILE A 116 13.90 -5.14 -20.75
C ILE A 116 13.62 -5.44 -19.29
N THR A 117 14.47 -6.29 -18.72
CA THR A 117 14.34 -6.73 -17.33
C THR A 117 15.11 -5.82 -16.39
N GLU A 118 14.83 -5.96 -15.09
CA GLU A 118 15.62 -5.32 -14.04
C GLU A 118 17.10 -5.77 -14.08
N GLU A 119 17.37 -6.99 -14.56
CA GLU A 119 18.72 -7.56 -14.69
C GLU A 119 19.51 -6.86 -15.81
N ASP A 120 18.90 -6.65 -16.97
CA ASP A 120 19.53 -5.95 -18.10
C ASP A 120 19.97 -4.53 -17.72
N LEU A 121 19.14 -3.83 -16.93
CA LEU A 121 19.50 -2.51 -16.38
C LEU A 121 20.72 -2.61 -15.47
N GLN A 122 20.77 -3.60 -14.58
CA GLN A 122 21.91 -3.79 -13.68
C GLN A 122 23.19 -4.10 -14.44
N GLU A 123 23.12 -4.91 -15.49
CA GLU A 123 24.30 -5.23 -16.32
C GLU A 123 24.89 -3.98 -16.98
N ILE A 124 24.07 -3.13 -17.59
CA ILE A 124 24.55 -1.89 -18.23
C ILE A 124 25.08 -0.91 -17.17
N LEU A 125 24.39 -0.75 -16.05
CA LEU A 125 24.86 0.12 -14.96
C LEU A 125 26.21 -0.35 -14.42
N THR A 126 26.42 -1.66 -14.31
CA THR A 126 27.69 -2.24 -13.86
C THR A 126 28.79 -1.97 -14.87
N LYS A 127 28.55 -2.20 -16.16
CA LYS A 127 29.50 -1.88 -17.24
C LYS A 127 29.90 -0.41 -17.24
N LEU A 128 28.94 0.51 -17.11
CA LEU A 128 29.21 1.95 -17.03
C LEU A 128 30.12 2.31 -15.85
N ARG A 129 29.97 1.65 -14.71
CA ARG A 129 30.77 1.94 -13.50
C ARG A 129 32.14 1.29 -13.55
N ASP A 130 32.24 0.06 -14.03
CA ASP A 130 33.49 -0.69 -14.04
C ASP A 130 34.44 -0.18 -15.12
N GLU A 131 33.93 -0.01 -16.34
CA GLU A 131 34.76 0.37 -17.50
C GLU A 131 34.96 1.88 -17.60
N TYR A 132 33.90 2.66 -17.36
CA TYR A 132 33.91 4.11 -17.58
C TYR A 132 33.93 4.92 -16.30
N GLN A 133 33.81 4.29 -15.12
CA GLN A 133 33.66 4.99 -13.85
C GLN A 133 32.53 6.03 -13.90
N TYR A 134 31.46 5.74 -14.65
CA TYR A 134 30.33 6.62 -14.84
C TYR A 134 29.13 6.15 -14.02
N CYS A 135 28.48 7.06 -13.29
CA CYS A 135 27.21 6.79 -12.65
C CYS A 135 26.09 7.54 -13.36
N LEU A 136 25.11 6.78 -13.89
CA LEU A 136 23.93 7.32 -14.56
C LEU A 136 23.12 8.27 -13.65
N PHE A 137 22.98 7.93 -12.37
CA PHE A 137 22.12 8.65 -11.44
C PHE A 137 22.79 9.90 -10.86
N CYS A 138 24.10 9.89 -10.63
CA CYS A 138 24.87 11.10 -10.34
C CYS A 138 25.02 12.01 -11.58
N GLY A 139 24.96 11.42 -12.78
CA GLY A 139 25.18 12.12 -14.05
C GLY A 139 26.64 12.54 -14.27
N PHE A 140 27.60 11.86 -13.65
CA PHE A 140 29.02 12.26 -13.68
C PHE A 140 29.97 11.06 -13.82
N GLN A 141 31.10 11.30 -14.51
CA GLN A 141 32.20 10.35 -14.68
C GLN A 141 33.30 10.63 -13.66
N TYR A 142 33.63 9.65 -12.83
CA TYR A 142 34.66 9.76 -11.80
C TYR A 142 36.06 9.49 -12.35
N GLU A 143 37.08 10.01 -11.66
CA GLU A 143 38.48 9.86 -12.07
C GLU A 143 39.03 8.44 -11.86
N SER A 144 38.44 7.68 -10.92
CA SER A 144 38.85 6.32 -10.60
C SER A 144 37.70 5.52 -10.00
N THR A 145 37.84 4.19 -10.01
CA THR A 145 36.89 3.26 -9.36
C THR A 145 36.81 3.51 -7.86
N GLU A 146 37.92 3.85 -7.21
CA GLU A 146 37.97 4.22 -5.80
C GLU A 146 37.18 5.52 -5.52
N ALA A 147 37.37 6.55 -6.35
CA ALA A 147 36.63 7.81 -6.23
C ALA A 147 35.13 7.61 -6.45
N LEU A 148 34.75 6.74 -7.37
CA LEU A 148 33.35 6.35 -7.58
C LEU A 148 32.79 5.67 -6.34
N SER A 149 33.51 4.71 -5.75
CA SER A 149 33.04 3.97 -4.57
C SER A 149 32.90 4.85 -3.32
N SER A 150 33.73 5.88 -3.16
CA SER A 150 33.69 6.76 -1.99
C SER A 150 32.67 7.90 -2.12
N ASN A 151 32.38 8.36 -3.35
CA ASN A 151 31.56 9.55 -3.57
C ASN A 151 30.16 9.24 -4.13
N CYS A 152 29.93 8.06 -4.69
CA CYS A 152 28.62 7.69 -5.22
C CYS A 152 27.79 6.96 -4.15
N PRO A 153 26.54 7.41 -3.85
CA PRO A 153 25.69 6.81 -2.82
C PRO A 153 25.36 5.32 -3.02
N GLY A 154 25.29 4.86 -4.27
CA GLY A 154 25.00 3.48 -4.61
C GLY A 154 24.95 3.24 -6.11
N ILE A 155 24.44 2.09 -6.54
CA ILE A 155 24.29 1.75 -7.97
C ILE A 155 22.88 1.99 -8.47
N ASN A 156 21.89 1.97 -7.58
CA ASN A 156 20.49 2.08 -7.94
C ASN A 156 19.99 3.51 -7.86
N GLU A 157 18.89 3.80 -8.53
CA GLU A 157 18.26 5.12 -8.49
C GLU A 157 17.83 5.50 -7.08
N ASP A 158 17.32 4.55 -6.29
CA ASP A 158 16.83 4.80 -4.93
C ASP A 158 17.95 5.19 -3.93
N ASP A 159 19.21 4.96 -4.29
CA ASP A 159 20.36 5.35 -3.46
C ASP A 159 20.71 6.85 -3.61
N HIS A 160 20.18 7.54 -4.64
CA HIS A 160 20.53 8.90 -5.04
C HIS A 160 19.37 9.89 -4.82
#